data_AF-D4MLU4-F1
#
_entry.id   AF-D4MLU4-F1
#
_cell.length_a   1.000
_cell.length_b   1.000
_cell.length_c   1.000
_cell.angle_alpha   90.00
_cell.angle_beta   90.00
_cell.angle_gamma   90.00
#
_symmetry.space_group_name_H-M   'P 1'
#
loop_
_entity.id
_entity.type
_entity.pdbx_description
1 polymer ?
#
loop_
_entity_poly.entity_id
_entity_poly.type
_entity_poly.pdbx_seq_one_letter_code
_entity_poly.pdbx_strand_id
1 'polypeptide(L)'
;MNKLKKIRNRIYTVISSFVTVTFLTMSGFAQGNFANSVIVTGTKNLIADVSSWLTGIAITVTAVVCVGLFIARGLSDDQDKKMWDKRIKTTIVSGILAITITSLIGVIAGYFK
;
A
#
# COMPACT_ATOMS: atom_id res chain seq x y z
N MET A 1 58.45 17.87 36.10
CA MET A 1 57.36 17.99 35.12
C MET A 1 56.52 19.23 35.47
N ASN A 2 56.55 20.29 34.64
CA ASN A 2 56.00 21.60 34.99
C ASN A 2 54.51 21.54 35.37
N LYS A 3 54.14 22.16 36.51
CA LYS A 3 52.77 22.20 37.03
C LYS A 3 51.76 22.70 35.98
N LEU A 4 52.19 23.60 35.10
CA LEU A 4 51.43 24.09 33.95
C LEU A 4 51.04 22.99 32.95
N LYS A 5 51.94 22.04 32.62
CA LYS A 5 51.63 20.91 31.72
C LYS A 5 50.63 19.94 32.38
N LYS A 6 50.70 19.77 33.70
CA LYS A 6 49.79 18.89 34.46
C LYS A 6 48.36 19.45 34.52
N ILE A 7 48.23 20.76 34.72
CA ILE A 7 46.94 21.48 34.71
C ILE A 7 46.32 21.46 33.32
N ARG A 8 47.11 21.74 32.28
CA ARG A 8 46.64 21.70 30.89
C ARG A 8 46.11 20.32 30.49
N ASN A 9 46.82 19.24 30.83
CA ASN A 9 46.35 17.89 30.51
C ASN A 9 45.04 17.53 31.26
N ARG A 10 44.89 17.93 32.52
CA ARG A 10 43.63 17.72 33.25
C ARG A 10 42.46 18.46 32.61
N ILE A 11 42.66 19.70 32.15
CA ILE A 11 41.64 20.47 31.44
C ILE A 11 41.23 19.76 30.14
N TYR A 12 42.19 19.29 29.35
CA TYR A 12 41.89 18.52 28.14
C TYR A 12 41.12 17.24 28.42
N THR A 13 41.49 16.50 29.47
CA THR A 13 40.77 15.28 29.85
C THR A 13 39.35 15.56 30.31
N VAL A 14 39.10 16.65 31.03
CA VAL A 14 37.75 17.04 31.45
C VAL A 14 36.90 17.43 30.25
N ILE A 15 37.46 18.24 29.33
CA ILE A 15 36.76 18.65 28.10
C ILE A 15 36.47 17.44 27.22
N SER A 16 37.44 16.54 27.01
CA SER A 16 37.23 15.34 26.19
C SER A 16 36.17 14.42 26.79
N SER A 17 36.15 14.27 28.12
CA SER A 17 35.15 13.47 28.84
C SER A 17 33.75 14.06 28.72
N PHE A 18 33.64 15.39 28.75
CA PHE A 18 32.36 16.07 28.62
C PHE A 18 31.79 15.96 27.20
N VAL A 19 32.67 16.05 26.18
CA VAL A 19 32.29 15.86 24.77
C VAL A 19 31.87 14.41 24.50
N THR A 20 32.55 13.41 25.06
CA THR A 20 32.14 12.01 24.89
C THR A 20 30.84 11.69 25.60
N VAL A 21 30.60 12.21 26.81
CA VAL A 21 29.33 12.03 27.52
C VAL A 21 28.17 12.64 26.71
N THR A 22 28.33 13.88 26.21
CA THR A 22 27.28 14.53 25.41
C THR A 22 26.98 13.80 24.09
N PHE A 23 28.00 13.25 23.42
CA PHE A 23 27.82 12.39 22.24
C PHE A 23 27.09 11.08 22.57
N LEU A 24 27.42 10.43 23.69
CA LEU A 24 26.82 9.16 24.10
C LEU A 24 25.39 9.32 24.61
N THR A 25 25.03 10.50 25.11
CA THR A 25 23.67 10.80 25.62
C THR A 25 22.75 11.41 24.56
N MET A 26 23.20 11.60 23.31
CA MET A 26 22.32 12.01 22.22
C MET A 26 21.31 10.88 21.93
N SER A 27 20.10 11.03 22.44
CA SER A 27 18.97 10.20 22.06
C SER A 27 18.65 10.47 20.58
N GLY A 28 18.93 9.50 19.72
CA GLY A 28 18.49 9.52 18.33
C GLY A 28 16.99 9.24 18.24
N PHE A 29 16.16 10.27 18.39
CA PHE A 29 14.78 10.18 17.93
C PHE A 29 14.80 10.06 16.40
N ALA A 30 13.98 9.18 15.82
CA ALA A 30 13.82 9.11 14.37
C ALA A 30 13.52 10.52 13.84
N GLN A 31 14.46 11.11 13.10
CA GLN A 31 14.33 12.46 12.59
C GLN A 31 13.32 12.43 11.44
N GLY A 32 12.08 12.81 11.73
CA GLY A 32 10.99 12.90 10.75
C GLY A 32 9.74 12.13 11.16
N ASN A 33 8.59 12.59 10.66
CA ASN A 33 7.30 11.94 10.86
C ASN A 33 7.34 10.53 10.22
N PHE A 34 7.22 9.47 11.02
CA PHE A 34 7.18 8.07 10.54
C PHE A 34 6.13 7.85 9.44
N ALA A 35 5.03 8.60 9.48
CA ALA A 35 3.98 8.56 8.47
C ALA A 35 4.48 8.98 7.06
N ASN A 36 5.57 9.75 6.98
CA ASN A 36 6.22 10.18 5.74
C ASN A 36 7.45 9.32 5.38
N SER A 37 7.71 8.24 6.12
CA SER A 37 8.79 7.32 5.78
C SER A 37 8.50 6.62 4.46
N VAL A 38 9.56 6.27 3.72
CA VAL A 38 9.46 5.56 2.43
C VAL A 38 8.66 4.26 2.56
N ILE A 39 8.73 3.58 3.71
CA ILE A 39 8.00 2.34 3.98
C ILE A 39 6.49 2.61 4.02
N VAL A 40 6.06 3.64 4.75
CA VAL A 40 4.63 3.98 4.88
C VAL A 40 4.09 4.53 3.57
N THR A 41 4.78 5.48 2.94
CA THR A 41 4.35 6.06 1.65
C THR A 41 4.37 5.01 0.54
N GLY A 42 5.41 4.18 0.46
CA GLY A 42 5.52 3.11 -0.52
C GLY A 42 4.41 2.07 -0.37
N THR A 43 4.06 1.69 0.86
CA THR A 43 2.94 0.77 1.12
C THR A 43 1.60 1.40 0.74
N LYS A 44 1.39 2.69 1.05
CA LYS A 44 0.17 3.42 0.65
C LYS A 44 0.02 3.44 -0.88
N ASN A 45 1.09 3.70 -1.62
CA ASN A 45 1.09 3.68 -3.08
C ASN A 45 0.85 2.28 -3.63
N LEU A 46 1.52 1.26 -3.09
CA LEU A 46 1.33 -0.13 -3.52
C LEU A 46 -0.13 -0.57 -3.37
N ILE A 47 -0.77 -0.25 -2.24
CA ILE A 47 -2.18 -0.60 -2.03
C ILE A 47 -3.08 0.17 -3.01
N ALA A 48 -2.81 1.45 -3.25
CA ALA A 48 -3.57 2.24 -4.22
C ALA A 48 -3.45 1.66 -5.64
N ASP A 49 -2.24 1.31 -6.06
CA ASP A 49 -1.96 0.73 -7.38
C ASP A 49 -2.66 -0.62 -7.53
N VAL A 50 -2.49 -1.54 -6.57
CA VAL A 50 -3.15 -2.86 -6.60
C VAL A 50 -4.67 -2.72 -6.63
N SER A 51 -5.23 -1.81 -5.83
CA SER A 51 -6.69 -1.59 -5.80
C SER A 51 -7.22 -1.07 -7.14
N SER A 52 -6.49 -0.13 -7.77
CA SER A 52 -6.86 0.42 -9.08
C SER A 52 -6.80 -0.64 -10.17
N TRP A 53 -5.68 -1.38 -10.24
CA TRP A 53 -5.49 -2.45 -11.21
C TRP A 53 -6.51 -3.57 -11.06
N LEU A 54 -6.77 -4.03 -9.83
CA LEU A 54 -7.73 -5.11 -9.59
C LEU A 54 -9.15 -4.69 -10.01
N THR A 55 -9.52 -3.43 -9.76
CA THR A 55 -10.83 -2.89 -10.18
C THR A 55 -10.92 -2.82 -11.70
N GLY A 56 -9.87 -2.28 -12.34
CA GLY A 56 -9.79 -2.18 -13.79
C GLY A 56 -9.92 -3.54 -14.46
N ILE A 57 -9.15 -4.53 -14.01
CA ILE A 57 -9.20 -5.91 -14.54
C ILE A 57 -10.59 -6.51 -14.34
N ALA A 58 -11.20 -6.38 -13.15
CA ALA A 58 -12.51 -6.94 -12.88
C ALA A 58 -13.58 -6.36 -13.83
N ILE A 59 -13.57 -5.05 -14.07
CA ILE A 59 -14.48 -4.39 -15.02
C ILE A 59 -14.22 -4.88 -16.44
N THR A 60 -12.97 -4.86 -16.89
CA THR A 60 -12.61 -5.23 -18.26
C THR A 60 -12.97 -6.69 -18.57
N VAL A 61 -12.61 -7.62 -17.68
CA VAL A 61 -12.91 -9.05 -17.86
C VAL A 61 -14.42 -9.28 -17.86
N THR A 62 -15.15 -8.68 -16.92
CA THR A 62 -16.62 -8.80 -16.88
C THR A 62 -17.25 -8.29 -18.17
N ALA A 63 -16.83 -7.12 -18.66
CA ALA A 63 -17.35 -6.55 -19.89
C ALA A 63 -17.10 -7.44 -21.10
N VAL A 64 -15.86 -7.93 -21.28
CA VAL A 64 -15.48 -8.80 -22.40
C VAL A 64 -16.29 -10.11 -22.37
N VAL A 65 -16.39 -10.74 -21.20
CA VAL A 65 -17.15 -12.00 -21.06
C VAL A 65 -18.65 -11.76 -21.31
N CYS A 66 -19.22 -10.68 -20.77
CA CYS A 66 -20.62 -10.31 -21.03
C CYS A 66 -20.89 -10.12 -22.51
N VAL A 67 -20.04 -9.37 -23.24
CA VAL A 67 -20.18 -9.16 -24.68
C VAL A 67 -20.16 -10.50 -25.43
N GLY A 68 -19.22 -11.38 -25.12
CA GLY A 68 -19.16 -12.72 -25.72
C GLY A 68 -20.44 -13.54 -25.48
N LEU A 69 -20.99 -13.49 -24.26
CA LEU A 69 -22.22 -14.18 -23.92
C LEU A 69 -23.46 -13.58 -24.61
N PHE A 70 -23.51 -12.26 -24.80
CA PHE A 70 -24.58 -11.62 -25.58
C PHE A 70 -24.54 -12.01 -27.05
N ILE A 71 -23.34 -12.08 -27.64
CA ILE A 71 -23.17 -12.54 -29.03
C ILE A 71 -23.63 -14.01 -29.14
N ALA A 72 -23.16 -14.88 -28.25
CA ALA A 72 -23.56 -16.29 -28.24
C ALA A 72 -25.09 -16.45 -28.13
N ARG A 73 -25.73 -15.68 -27.23
CA ARG A 73 -27.19 -15.64 -27.10
C ARG A 73 -27.88 -15.24 -28.40
N GLY A 74 -27.38 -14.21 -29.08
CA GLY A 74 -27.98 -13.69 -30.32
C GLY A 74 -27.96 -14.71 -31.47
N LEU A 75 -26.96 -15.61 -31.47
CA LEU A 75 -26.82 -16.69 -32.45
C LEU A 75 -27.55 -17.98 -32.07
N SER A 76 -28.16 -18.03 -30.88
CA SER A 76 -28.80 -19.23 -30.34
C SER A 76 -30.28 -19.30 -30.71
N ASP A 77 -30.79 -20.52 -30.83
CA ASP A 77 -32.21 -20.78 -31.03
C ASP A 77 -33.05 -20.40 -29.79
N ASP A 78 -34.36 -20.24 -29.98
CA ASP A 78 -35.28 -19.78 -28.92
C ASP A 78 -35.28 -20.67 -27.67
N GLN A 79 -35.02 -21.97 -27.83
CA GLN A 79 -34.92 -22.92 -26.73
C GLN A 79 -33.68 -22.66 -25.84
N ASP A 80 -32.56 -22.24 -26.44
CA ASP A 80 -31.29 -22.05 -25.75
C ASP A 80 -31.15 -20.67 -25.13
N LYS A 81 -31.91 -19.68 -25.61
CA LYS A 81 -31.89 -18.31 -25.06
C LYS A 81 -32.04 -18.29 -23.54
N LYS A 82 -32.97 -19.07 -22.96
CA LYS A 82 -33.16 -19.08 -21.49
C LYS A 82 -31.90 -19.52 -20.73
N MET A 83 -31.11 -20.45 -21.28
CA MET A 83 -29.83 -20.86 -20.69
C MET A 83 -28.82 -19.71 -20.74
N TRP A 84 -28.69 -19.05 -21.88
CA TRP A 84 -27.77 -17.92 -22.04
C TRP A 84 -28.15 -16.71 -21.19
N ASP A 85 -29.44 -16.43 -20.99
CA ASP A 85 -29.91 -15.41 -20.04
C ASP A 85 -29.40 -15.67 -18.63
N LYS A 86 -29.48 -16.93 -18.18
CA LYS A 86 -28.98 -17.31 -16.87
C LYS A 86 -27.48 -17.08 -16.76
N ARG A 87 -26.72 -17.45 -17.79
CA ARG A 87 -25.26 -17.22 -17.85
C ARG A 87 -24.93 -15.73 -17.78
N ILE A 88 -25.57 -14.90 -18.59
CA ILE A 88 -25.39 -13.44 -18.60
C ILE A 88 -25.70 -12.85 -17.22
N LYS A 89 -26.85 -13.19 -16.62
CA LYS A 89 -27.21 -12.72 -15.28
C LYS A 89 -26.17 -13.11 -14.23
N THR A 90 -25.72 -14.36 -14.24
CA THR A 90 -24.68 -14.83 -13.31
C THR A 90 -23.37 -14.07 -13.51
N THR A 91 -22.94 -13.85 -14.75
CA THR A 91 -21.71 -13.09 -15.05
C THR A 91 -21.82 -11.65 -14.55
N ILE A 92 -22.93 -10.95 -14.79
CA ILE A 92 -23.15 -9.58 -14.30
C ILE A 92 -23.09 -9.55 -12.77
N VAL A 93 -23.80 -10.44 -12.09
CA VAL A 93 -23.79 -10.51 -10.61
C VAL A 93 -22.38 -10.79 -10.08
N SER A 94 -21.64 -11.71 -10.71
CA SER A 94 -20.25 -12.00 -10.32
C SER A 94 -19.31 -10.81 -10.53
N GLY A 95 -19.49 -10.04 -11.61
CA GLY A 95 -18.69 -8.85 -11.89
C GLY A 95 -18.92 -7.75 -10.85
N ILE A 96 -20.18 -7.50 -10.48
CA ILE A 96 -20.52 -6.57 -9.40
C ILE A 96 -19.88 -7.01 -8.08
N LEU A 97 -19.95 -8.31 -7.78
CA LEU A 97 -19.38 -8.87 -6.55
C LEU A 97 -17.85 -8.73 -6.51
N ALA A 98 -17.16 -8.97 -7.64
CA ALA A 98 -15.71 -8.79 -7.75
C ALA A 98 -15.28 -7.32 -7.56
N ILE A 99 -16.02 -6.38 -8.15
CA ILE A 99 -15.77 -4.94 -7.97
C ILE A 99 -15.99 -4.53 -6.50
N THR A 100 -17.02 -5.09 -5.86
CA THR A 100 -17.33 -4.82 -4.44
C THR A 100 -16.25 -5.35 -3.50
N ILE A 101 -15.69 -6.54 -3.77
CA ILE A 101 -14.56 -7.07 -2.99
C ILE A 101 -13.32 -6.18 -3.16
N THR A 102 -13.09 -5.67 -4.37
CA THR A 102 -11.94 -4.81 -4.63
C THR A 102 -12.06 -3.46 -3.94
N SER A 103 -13.24 -2.86 -3.91
CA SER A 103 -13.46 -1.58 -3.22
C SER A 103 -13.26 -1.67 -1.71
N LEU A 104 -13.55 -2.83 -1.10
CA LEU A 104 -13.29 -3.08 0.32
C LEU A 104 -11.79 -2.97 0.67
N ILE A 105 -10.89 -3.36 -0.22
CA ILE A 105 -9.43 -3.23 0.00
C ILE A 105 -9.05 -1.75 0.20
N GLY A 106 -9.56 -0.87 -0.67
CA GLY A 106 -9.31 0.56 -0.56
C GLY A 106 -9.88 1.19 0.72
N VAL A 107 -11.08 0.73 1.14
CA VAL A 107 -11.71 1.18 2.39
C VAL A 107 -10.88 0.74 3.61
N ILE A 108 -10.51 -0.53 3.68
CA ILE A 108 -9.70 -1.08 4.80
C ILE A 108 -8.34 -0.38 4.86
N ALA A 109 -7.69 -0.17 3.72
CA ALA A 109 -6.43 0.55 3.65
C ALA A 109 -6.56 2.02 4.09
N GLY A 110 -7.73 2.63 3.85
CA GLY A 110 -8.05 3.98 4.30
C GLY A 110 -8.13 4.12 5.83
N TYR A 111 -8.48 3.05 6.56
CA TYR A 111 -8.55 3.06 8.03
C TYR A 111 -7.17 3.13 8.71
N PHE A 112 -6.11 2.64 8.05
CA PHE A 112 -4.75 2.64 8.60
C PHE A 112 -3.96 3.91 8.25
N LYS A 113 -4.64 4.97 7.80
CA LYS A 113 -3.99 6.20 7.32
C LYS A 113 -3.42 7.10 8.40
#